data_AF-A0A9Q9Y0W6-F1
#
_entry.id   AF-A0A9Q9Y0W6-F1
#
_cell.length_a   1.000
_cell.length_b   1.000
_cell.length_c   1.000
_cell.angle_alpha   90.00
_cell.angle_beta   90.00
_cell.angle_gamma   90.00
#
_symmetry.space_group_name_H-M   'P 1'
#
loop_
_entity.id
_entity.type
_entity.pdbx_description
1 polymer ?
#
loop_
_entity_poly.entity_id
_entity_poly.type
_entity_poly.pdbx_seq_one_letter_code
_entity_poly.pdbx_strand_id
1 'polypeptide(L)'
;MTNFLKEPFKTKLKWYFAQDIIQLNNNADNGESVIIPSLRQCWNHNYQVILSYDDSAASEYEELWPQCEYWWANTSDPKHVISYLEERETEGRPGQFFATGLNLTEDAKYVLSHLCQSLQSMTLSSYSLLLNWVKQQRPGPGTSCVNIICADFVGAFSNEFTQLVIGLNQTLLEQT
;
A
#
# COMPACT_ATOMS: atom_id res chain seq x y z
N MET A 1 42.69 12.51 -3.76
CA MET A 1 41.92 11.82 -2.72
C MET A 1 40.55 12.48 -2.65
N THR A 2 39.73 12.19 -3.66
CA THR A 2 38.55 11.29 -3.63
C THR A 2 37.33 11.95 -3.00
N ASN A 3 36.57 12.58 -3.90
CA ASN A 3 35.14 12.81 -3.87
C ASN A 3 34.38 11.70 -3.13
N PHE A 4 33.81 12.02 -1.97
CA PHE A 4 32.66 11.29 -1.44
C PHE A 4 31.43 11.78 -2.19
N LEU A 5 31.11 11.04 -3.24
CA LEU A 5 29.84 11.02 -3.97
C LEU A 5 28.70 11.13 -2.94
N LYS A 6 27.86 12.17 -2.96
CA LYS A 6 26.58 12.19 -3.71
C LYS A 6 26.11 10.78 -4.08
N GLU A 7 25.77 9.97 -3.09
CA GLU A 7 24.82 8.89 -3.26
C GLU A 7 23.42 9.51 -3.30
N PRO A 8 22.70 9.48 -4.44
CA PRO A 8 21.28 9.76 -4.43
C PRO A 8 20.63 8.62 -3.62
N PHE A 9 19.93 8.96 -2.54
CA PHE A 9 19.11 8.00 -1.81
C PHE A 9 18.25 7.26 -2.83
N LYS A 10 18.57 5.97 -3.00
CA LYS A 10 17.93 5.05 -3.92
C LYS A 10 16.43 5.18 -3.76
N THR A 11 15.77 5.69 -4.80
CA THR A 11 14.36 5.43 -5.08
C THR A 11 14.18 3.91 -5.04
N LYS A 12 13.74 3.39 -3.89
CA LYS A 12 13.24 2.03 -3.81
C LYS A 12 12.00 2.02 -4.70
N LEU A 13 12.15 1.43 -5.88
CA LEU A 13 11.04 1.06 -6.74
C LEU A 13 10.10 0.19 -5.88
N LYS A 14 9.00 0.76 -5.42
CA LYS A 14 7.97 0.04 -4.68
C LYS A 14 7.12 -0.68 -5.72
N TRP A 15 7.08 -2.00 -5.65
CA TRP A 15 6.16 -2.80 -6.44
C TRP A 15 4.80 -2.79 -5.74
N TYR A 16 3.76 -2.32 -6.43
CA TYR A 16 2.41 -2.20 -5.88
C TYR A 16 1.57 -3.39 -6.32
N PHE A 17 0.95 -4.10 -5.37
CA PHE A 17 -0.14 -5.03 -5.64
C PHE A 17 -1.44 -4.31 -5.32
N ALA A 18 -2.16 -3.86 -6.35
CA ALA A 18 -3.46 -3.20 -6.18
C ALA A 18 -4.53 -4.24 -5.79
N GLN A 19 -5.25 -3.97 -4.70
CA GLN A 19 -6.30 -4.85 -4.18
C GLN A 19 -7.69 -4.43 -4.63
N ASP A 20 -7.88 -3.14 -4.93
CA ASP A 20 -9.15 -2.60 -5.40
C ASP A 20 -9.01 -2.10 -6.84
N ILE A 21 -9.54 -2.85 -7.79
CA ILE A 21 -10.17 -2.23 -8.97
C ILE A 21 -11.68 -2.64 -9.02
N ILE A 22 -12.18 -3.32 -7.98
CA ILE A 22 -13.57 -3.78 -7.92
C ILE A 22 -14.43 -2.67 -7.33
N GLN A 23 -15.05 -1.91 -8.23
CA GLN A 23 -16.22 -1.04 -8.02
C GLN A 23 -16.04 0.20 -7.13
N LEU A 24 -15.67 1.32 -7.74
CA LEU A 24 -16.05 2.65 -7.24
C LEU A 24 -16.89 3.34 -8.32
N ASN A 25 -18.19 3.05 -8.31
CA ASN A 25 -19.18 3.78 -9.08
C ASN A 25 -19.66 4.94 -8.21
N ASN A 26 -19.02 6.10 -8.30
CA ASN A 26 -19.48 7.29 -7.61
C ASN A 26 -20.42 8.09 -8.53
N ASN A 27 -21.71 8.09 -8.22
CA ASN A 27 -22.60 9.15 -8.69
C ASN A 27 -22.15 10.47 -8.03
N ALA A 28 -21.90 11.46 -8.88
CA ALA A 28 -21.32 12.74 -8.53
C ALA A 28 -22.20 13.56 -7.60
N ASP A 29 -21.57 14.35 -6.72
CA ASP A 29 -22.00 15.72 -6.50
C ASP A 29 -20.81 16.61 -6.10
N ASN A 30 -20.55 17.60 -6.97
CA ASN A 30 -19.92 18.90 -6.74
C ASN A 30 -18.46 18.97 -6.24
N GLY A 31 -17.54 19.16 -7.19
CA GLY A 31 -16.14 19.60 -7.00
C GLY A 31 -15.16 18.53 -7.45
N GLU A 32 -14.63 18.67 -8.68
CA GLU A 32 -13.65 17.78 -9.36
C GLU A 32 -13.41 16.43 -8.66
N SER A 33 -14.41 15.55 -8.70
CA SER A 33 -14.26 14.22 -8.11
C SER A 33 -13.35 13.41 -9.04
N VAL A 34 -12.15 13.05 -8.56
CA VAL A 34 -11.27 12.10 -9.24
C VAL A 34 -12.08 10.83 -9.52
N ILE A 35 -12.40 10.59 -10.79
CA ILE A 35 -13.22 9.45 -11.21
C ILE A 35 -12.35 8.20 -11.10
N ILE A 36 -12.58 7.39 -10.06
CA ILE A 36 -11.89 6.12 -9.91
C ILE A 36 -12.39 5.12 -10.96
N PRO A 37 -11.54 4.57 -11.84
CA PRO A 37 -11.98 3.65 -12.86
C PRO A 37 -12.40 2.32 -12.24
N SER A 38 -13.54 1.80 -12.71
CA SER A 38 -13.95 0.43 -12.43
C SER A 38 -13.09 -0.59 -13.22
N LEU A 39 -12.99 -1.82 -12.72
CA LEU A 39 -12.32 -2.93 -13.45
C LEU A 39 -12.86 -3.09 -14.86
N ARG A 40 -14.18 -2.94 -15.01
CA ARG A 40 -14.85 -3.04 -16.32
C ARG A 40 -14.36 -1.96 -17.27
N GLN A 41 -14.21 -0.72 -16.81
CA GLN A 41 -13.65 0.35 -17.63
C GLN A 41 -12.20 0.04 -17.99
N CYS A 42 -11.37 -0.40 -17.04
CA CYS A 42 -9.99 -0.79 -17.31
C CYS A 42 -9.91 -1.89 -18.38
N TRP A 43 -10.69 -2.97 -18.25
CA TRP A 43 -10.71 -4.06 -19.22
C TRP A 43 -11.20 -3.63 -20.60
N ASN A 44 -12.27 -2.83 -20.67
CA ASN A 44 -12.80 -2.34 -21.94
C ASN A 44 -11.79 -1.48 -22.72
N HIS A 45 -10.87 -0.82 -22.01
CA HIS A 45 -9.81 0.02 -22.60
C HIS A 45 -8.45 -0.70 -22.68
N ASN A 46 -8.37 -1.98 -22.30
CA ASN A 46 -7.12 -2.75 -22.20
C ASN A 46 -6.07 -2.13 -21.25
N TYR A 47 -6.51 -1.39 -20.24
CA TYR A 47 -5.64 -0.87 -19.20
C TYR A 47 -5.26 -1.97 -18.21
N GLN A 48 -3.97 -2.04 -17.90
CA GLN A 48 -3.38 -3.05 -17.02
C GLN A 48 -2.65 -2.46 -15.82
N VAL A 49 -2.25 -1.19 -15.90
CA VAL A 49 -1.41 -0.52 -14.92
C VAL A 49 -1.97 0.86 -14.65
N ILE A 50 -1.99 1.24 -13.37
CA ILE A 50 -2.22 2.62 -12.93
C ILE A 50 -0.87 3.15 -12.46
N LEU A 51 -0.43 4.27 -13.04
CA LEU A 51 0.85 4.89 -12.71
C LEU A 51 0.59 6.18 -11.96
N SER A 52 1.05 6.25 -10.72
CA SER A 52 1.05 7.48 -9.91
C SER A 52 2.50 7.89 -9.64
N TYR A 53 2.79 9.18 -9.71
CA TYR A 53 4.10 9.74 -9.42
C TYR A 53 3.99 10.80 -8.34
N ASP A 54 4.72 10.59 -7.24
CA ASP A 54 4.68 11.43 -6.04
C ASP A 54 5.63 12.63 -6.19
N ASP A 55 5.33 13.48 -7.18
CA ASP A 55 5.98 14.76 -7.43
C ASP A 55 4.98 15.73 -8.04
N SER A 56 5.08 17.01 -7.69
CA SER A 56 4.25 18.08 -8.26
C SER A 56 4.26 18.14 -9.79
N ALA A 57 5.36 17.78 -10.44
CA ALA A 57 5.49 17.74 -11.89
C ALA A 57 4.53 16.74 -12.56
N ALA A 58 4.04 15.74 -11.81
CA ALA A 58 3.06 14.78 -12.32
C ALA A 58 1.72 15.43 -12.71
N SER A 59 1.38 16.58 -12.11
CA SER A 59 0.14 17.30 -12.40
C SER A 59 0.05 17.85 -13.84
N GLU A 60 1.18 17.91 -14.56
CA GLU A 60 1.22 18.34 -15.96
C GLU A 60 0.89 17.20 -16.96
N TYR A 61 0.72 15.96 -16.48
CA TYR A 61 0.51 14.78 -17.32
C TYR A 61 -0.84 14.12 -17.03
N GLU A 62 -1.78 14.24 -17.98
CA GLU A 62 -3.14 13.69 -17.85
C GLU A 62 -3.17 12.16 -17.81
N GLU A 63 -2.13 11.50 -18.30
CA GLU A 63 -2.00 10.04 -18.27
C GLU A 63 -1.59 9.49 -16.90
N LEU A 64 -1.06 10.35 -16.02
CA LEU A 64 -0.67 9.95 -14.67
C LEU A 64 -1.87 10.02 -13.74
N TRP A 65 -2.02 8.96 -12.95
CA TRP A 65 -2.94 8.98 -11.82
C TRP A 65 -2.47 10.03 -10.79
N PRO A 66 -3.39 10.76 -10.15
CA PRO A 66 -3.05 11.65 -9.05
C PRO A 66 -2.20 10.97 -7.96
N GLN A 67 -1.54 11.78 -7.14
CA GLN A 67 -0.71 11.28 -6.05
C GLN A 67 -1.51 10.31 -5.16
N CYS A 68 -1.01 9.07 -5.08
CA CYS A 68 -1.58 8.02 -4.24
C CYS A 68 -1.01 8.14 -2.82
N GLU A 69 -1.86 8.40 -1.84
CA GLU A 69 -1.41 8.53 -0.46
C GLU A 69 -0.84 7.19 0.05
N TYR A 70 0.31 7.23 0.72
CA TYR A 70 0.96 6.04 1.27
C TYR A 70 1.04 6.12 2.80
N TRP A 71 0.18 5.35 3.48
CA TRP A 71 0.18 5.24 4.93
C TRP A 71 1.36 4.38 5.38
N TRP A 72 2.38 5.04 5.92
CA TRP A 72 3.63 4.42 6.31
C TRP A 72 4.10 4.90 7.67
N ALA A 73 4.14 3.97 8.63
CA ALA A 73 4.51 4.27 10.01
C ALA A 73 6.01 4.58 10.20
N ASN A 74 6.86 4.28 9.22
CA ASN A 74 8.31 4.54 9.25
C ASN A 74 9.00 4.05 10.56
N THR A 75 8.74 2.80 10.95
CA THR A 75 9.22 2.20 12.19
C THR A 75 9.67 0.75 11.99
N SER A 76 10.52 0.25 12.89
CA SER A 76 10.90 -1.16 12.97
C SER A 76 9.94 -1.99 13.84
N ASP A 77 9.06 -1.35 14.63
CA ASP A 77 8.14 -2.04 15.54
C ASP A 77 6.83 -2.43 14.81
N PRO A 78 6.56 -3.72 14.57
CA PRO A 78 5.35 -4.15 13.88
C PRO A 78 4.06 -3.81 14.64
N LYS A 79 4.09 -3.69 15.98
CA LYS A 79 2.92 -3.27 16.76
C LYS A 79 2.61 -1.81 16.51
N HIS A 80 3.64 -0.97 16.44
CA HIS A 80 3.49 0.44 16.11
C HIS A 80 2.96 0.63 14.68
N VAL A 81 3.40 -0.20 13.72
CA VAL A 81 2.81 -0.22 12.37
C VAL A 81 1.30 -0.48 12.44
N ILE A 82 0.89 -1.52 13.16
CA ILE A 82 -0.53 -1.87 13.29
C ILE A 82 -1.31 -0.73 13.94
N SER A 83 -0.87 -0.22 15.09
CA SER A 83 -1.58 0.87 15.78
C SER A 83 -1.68 2.15 14.93
N TYR A 84 -0.65 2.48 14.16
CA TYR A 84 -0.70 3.59 13.20
C TYR A 84 -1.75 3.34 12.11
N LEU A 85 -1.79 2.15 11.51
CA LEU A 85 -2.76 1.85 10.46
C LEU A 85 -4.20 1.82 11.00
N GLU A 86 -4.41 1.27 12.19
CA GLU A 86 -5.70 1.30 12.88
C GLU A 86 -6.17 2.74 13.16
N GLU A 87 -5.26 3.63 13.60
CA GLU A 87 -5.56 5.06 13.76
C GLU A 87 -6.00 5.69 12.43
N ARG A 88 -5.27 5.43 11.34
CA ARG A 88 -5.61 5.93 9.99
C ARG A 88 -6.95 5.39 9.47
N GLU A 89 -7.30 4.14 9.78
CA GLU A 89 -8.62 3.60 9.46
C GLU A 89 -9.75 4.36 10.19
N THR A 90 -9.51 4.82 11.43
CA THR A 90 -10.50 5.63 12.16
C THR A 90 -10.67 7.05 11.62
N GLU A 91 -9.61 7.63 11.04
CA GLU A 91 -9.66 8.93 10.36
C GLU A 91 -10.46 8.85 9.05
N GLY A 92 -10.53 7.65 8.47
CA GLY A 92 -11.30 7.35 7.26
C GLY A 92 -10.43 7.34 5.99
N ARG A 93 -10.82 6.50 5.03
CA ARG A 93 -10.11 6.37 3.75
C ARG A 93 -10.21 7.62 2.88
N PRO A 94 -9.17 7.92 2.08
CA PRO A 94 -9.24 8.93 1.03
C PRO A 94 -10.29 8.58 -0.03
N GLY A 95 -10.78 9.63 -0.70
CA GLY A 95 -11.69 9.51 -1.85
C GLY A 95 -11.02 9.04 -3.15
N GLN A 96 -9.75 8.63 -3.09
CA GLN A 96 -8.93 8.16 -4.22
C GLN A 96 -8.18 6.88 -3.85
N PHE A 97 -7.39 6.33 -4.77
CA PHE A 97 -6.48 5.23 -4.46
C PHE A 97 -5.49 5.65 -3.36
N PHE A 98 -5.23 4.73 -2.44
CA PHE A 98 -4.25 4.89 -1.38
C PHE A 98 -3.66 3.52 -1.04
N ALA A 99 -2.47 3.53 -0.47
CA ALA A 99 -1.74 2.34 -0.10
C ALA A 99 -1.42 2.30 1.39
N THR A 100 -1.56 1.13 1.99
CA THR A 100 -1.20 0.84 3.38
C THR A 100 0.10 0.04 3.42
N GLY A 101 1.11 0.59 4.09
CA GLY A 101 2.44 0.00 4.16
C GLY A 101 2.66 -0.80 5.43
N LEU A 102 2.80 -2.12 5.29
CA LEU A 102 3.29 -3.02 6.35
C LEU A 102 4.83 -3.12 6.37
N ASN A 103 5.49 -2.36 5.49
CA ASN A 103 6.95 -2.32 5.35
C ASN A 103 7.59 -1.76 6.63
N LEU A 104 8.39 -2.59 7.30
CA LEU A 104 9.21 -2.17 8.44
C LEU A 104 10.41 -1.37 7.95
N THR A 105 10.88 -0.43 8.75
CA THR A 105 12.06 0.40 8.44
C THR A 105 13.08 0.25 9.53
N GLU A 106 14.35 0.09 9.17
CA GLU A 106 15.44 0.07 10.15
C GLU A 106 15.68 1.50 10.67
N ASP A 107 15.37 1.78 11.93
CA ASP A 107 15.81 3.02 12.60
C ASP A 107 17.32 2.93 12.84
N ALA A 108 18.07 4.04 12.70
CA ALA A 108 19.51 4.09 12.94
C ALA A 108 19.90 3.53 14.33
N LYS A 109 19.05 3.68 15.35
CA LYS A 109 19.22 3.04 16.66
C LYS A 109 19.07 1.52 16.62
N TYR A 110 18.17 1.00 15.80
CA TYR A 110 17.96 -0.44 15.59
C TYR A 110 19.15 -1.06 14.84
N VAL A 111 19.63 -0.42 13.78
CA VAL A 111 20.83 -0.83 13.03
C VAL A 111 22.06 -0.91 13.95
N LEU A 112 22.27 0.11 14.80
CA LEU A 112 23.40 0.17 15.72
C LEU A 112 23.31 -0.86 16.86
N SER A 113 22.11 -1.25 17.27
CA SER A 113 21.89 -2.24 18.35
C SER A 113 21.78 -3.68 17.83
N HIS A 114 21.56 -3.89 16.54
CA HIS A 114 21.35 -5.20 15.92
C HIS A 114 22.19 -5.41 14.65
N LEU A 115 23.51 -5.21 14.77
CA LEU A 115 24.47 -5.36 13.65
C LEU A 115 24.44 -6.73 12.93
N CYS A 116 23.80 -7.74 13.52
CA CYS A 116 23.65 -9.09 12.97
C CYS A 116 22.23 -9.42 12.46
N GLN A 117 21.24 -8.53 12.58
CA GLN A 117 19.89 -8.74 12.07
C GLN A 117 19.64 -7.92 10.80
N SER A 118 18.97 -8.53 9.83
CA SER A 118 18.57 -7.88 8.58
C SER A 118 17.09 -7.52 8.60
N LEU A 119 16.69 -6.51 7.82
CA LEU A 119 15.29 -6.21 7.51
C LEU A 119 14.48 -7.46 7.17
N GLN A 120 15.05 -8.39 6.39
CA GLN A 120 14.41 -9.66 6.07
C GLN A 120 14.11 -10.50 7.31
N SER A 121 15.09 -10.70 8.20
CA SER A 121 14.88 -11.46 9.43
C SER A 121 13.83 -10.81 10.34
N MET A 122 13.83 -9.48 10.43
CA MET A 122 12.88 -8.72 11.23
C MET A 122 11.46 -8.83 10.68
N THR A 123 11.26 -8.60 9.37
CA THR A 123 9.96 -8.72 8.71
C THR A 123 9.41 -10.14 8.81
N LEU A 124 10.25 -11.17 8.58
CA LEU A 124 9.80 -12.56 8.67
C LEU A 124 9.42 -12.98 10.10
N SER A 125 10.13 -12.49 11.12
CA SER A 125 9.79 -12.75 12.53
C SER A 125 8.46 -12.11 12.95
N SER A 126 8.08 -11.01 12.31
CA SER A 126 6.85 -10.25 12.59
C SER A 126 5.70 -10.62 11.65
N TYR A 127 5.96 -11.51 10.69
CA TYR A 127 5.07 -11.77 9.56
C TYR A 127 3.70 -12.30 10.01
N SER A 128 3.67 -13.22 10.97
CA SER A 128 2.41 -13.76 11.50
C SER A 128 1.53 -12.67 12.14
N LEU A 129 2.14 -11.69 12.83
CA LEU A 129 1.41 -10.58 13.44
C LEU A 129 0.81 -9.67 12.34
N LEU A 130 1.62 -9.31 11.35
CA LEU A 130 1.18 -8.47 10.22
C LEU A 130 0.10 -9.18 9.38
N LEU A 131 0.24 -10.48 9.12
CA LEU A 131 -0.78 -11.28 8.42
C LEU A 131 -2.10 -11.37 9.20
N ASN A 132 -2.04 -11.44 10.53
CA ASN A 132 -3.24 -11.43 11.35
C ASN A 132 -4.00 -10.10 11.22
N TRP A 133 -3.29 -8.97 11.11
CA TRP A 133 -3.92 -7.69 10.79
C TRP A 133 -4.56 -7.72 9.39
N VAL A 134 -3.83 -8.19 8.36
CA VAL A 134 -4.38 -8.30 6.99
C VAL A 134 -5.65 -9.15 6.94
N LYS A 135 -5.74 -10.25 7.71
CA LYS A 135 -6.94 -11.10 7.78
C LYS A 135 -8.20 -10.37 8.25
N GLN A 136 -8.04 -9.29 9.00
CA GLN A 136 -9.15 -8.53 9.58
C GLN A 136 -9.64 -7.41 8.65
N GLN A 137 -8.90 -7.15 7.58
CA GLN A 137 -9.17 -6.05 6.67
C GLN A 137 -10.36 -6.33 5.76
N ARG A 138 -11.02 -5.23 5.35
CA ARG A 138 -12.15 -5.28 4.42
C ARG A 138 -11.84 -4.42 3.19
N PRO A 139 -12.06 -4.94 1.97
CA PRO A 139 -12.00 -4.14 0.76
C PRO A 139 -13.31 -3.36 0.53
N GLY A 140 -13.29 -2.42 -0.42
CA GLY A 140 -14.48 -1.71 -0.88
C GLY A 140 -14.63 -0.27 -0.36
N PRO A 141 -15.81 0.37 -0.58
CA PRO A 141 -16.00 1.81 -0.37
C PRO A 141 -16.19 2.25 1.09
N GLY A 142 -16.24 1.32 2.04
CA GLY A 142 -16.48 1.66 3.45
C GLY A 142 -15.38 2.56 4.02
N THR A 143 -15.74 3.39 5.00
CA THR A 143 -14.82 4.40 5.57
C THR A 143 -13.56 3.80 6.18
N SER A 144 -13.67 2.62 6.80
CA SER A 144 -12.54 1.87 7.39
C SER A 144 -11.98 0.78 6.46
N CYS A 145 -12.37 0.76 5.18
CA CYS A 145 -11.90 -0.25 4.23
C CYS A 145 -10.56 0.16 3.63
N VAL A 146 -9.69 -0.82 3.37
CA VAL A 146 -8.36 -0.62 2.78
C VAL A 146 -8.36 -0.90 1.28
N ASN A 147 -7.39 -0.34 0.55
CA ASN A 147 -7.37 -0.37 -0.91
C ASN A 147 -6.16 -1.09 -1.54
N ILE A 148 -4.94 -0.68 -1.22
CA ILE A 148 -3.70 -1.33 -1.70
C ILE A 148 -2.89 -1.71 -0.46
N ILE A 149 -2.66 -2.99 -0.18
CA ILE A 149 -1.78 -3.40 0.92
C ILE A 149 -0.38 -3.71 0.38
N CYS A 150 0.62 -2.97 0.84
CA CYS A 150 2.02 -3.14 0.51
C CYS A 150 2.79 -3.80 1.66
N ALA A 151 3.68 -4.74 1.34
CA ALA A 151 4.55 -5.39 2.32
C ALA A 151 5.91 -5.77 1.68
N ASP A 152 6.92 -5.99 2.51
CA ASP A 152 8.21 -6.54 2.08
C ASP A 152 8.19 -8.09 2.12
N PHE A 153 8.98 -8.72 1.25
CA PHE A 153 9.17 -10.18 1.19
C PHE A 153 7.87 -10.99 1.00
N VAL A 154 6.91 -10.46 0.24
CA VAL A 154 5.59 -11.08 -0.01
C VAL A 154 5.63 -12.51 -0.55
N GLY A 155 6.75 -12.90 -1.19
CA GLY A 155 6.98 -14.25 -1.69
C GLY A 155 7.46 -15.26 -0.64
N ALA A 156 7.67 -14.82 0.60
CA ALA A 156 7.99 -15.71 1.70
C ALA A 156 6.79 -16.60 2.07
N PHE A 157 7.08 -17.71 2.74
CA PHE A 157 6.07 -18.66 3.26
C PHE A 157 4.98 -19.01 2.22
N SER A 158 5.41 -19.46 1.03
CA SER A 158 4.50 -19.94 -0.02
C SER A 158 3.50 -18.90 -0.55
N ASN A 159 3.88 -17.62 -0.56
CA ASN A 159 3.03 -16.49 -1.00
C ASN A 159 1.76 -16.31 -0.15
N GLU A 160 1.78 -16.69 1.14
CA GLU A 160 0.62 -16.59 2.04
C GLU A 160 0.03 -15.18 2.05
N PHE A 161 0.88 -14.14 2.07
CA PHE A 161 0.43 -12.75 2.02
C PHE A 161 -0.38 -12.45 0.76
N THR A 162 0.15 -12.79 -0.42
CA THR A 162 -0.55 -12.54 -1.69
C THR A 162 -1.87 -13.30 -1.77
N GLN A 163 -1.89 -14.56 -1.34
CA GLN A 163 -3.13 -15.36 -1.32
C GLN A 163 -4.17 -14.75 -0.39
N LEU A 164 -3.76 -14.31 0.80
CA LEU A 164 -4.63 -13.67 1.77
C LEU A 164 -5.21 -12.37 1.22
N VAL A 165 -4.35 -11.51 0.67
CA VAL A 165 -4.70 -10.23 0.04
C VAL A 165 -5.73 -10.42 -1.07
N ILE A 166 -5.50 -11.38 -1.97
CA ILE A 166 -6.48 -11.74 -3.01
C ILE A 166 -7.77 -12.29 -2.40
N GLY A 167 -7.65 -13.14 -1.37
CA GLY A 167 -8.77 -13.76 -0.68
C GLY A 167 -9.74 -12.77 -0.05
N LEU A 168 -9.26 -11.62 0.44
CA LEU A 168 -10.12 -10.56 0.97
C LEU A 168 -11.18 -10.09 -0.05
N ASN A 169 -10.86 -10.10 -1.35
CA ASN A 169 -11.81 -9.69 -2.39
C ASN A 169 -12.99 -10.66 -2.57
N GLN A 170 -12.93 -11.89 -2.04
CA GLN A 170 -14.05 -12.82 -2.10
C GLN A 170 -15.27 -12.29 -1.33
N THR A 171 -15.05 -11.51 -0.26
CA THR A 171 -16.15 -10.93 0.51
C THR A 171 -16.98 -9.92 -0.30
N LEU A 172 -16.43 -9.35 -1.37
CA LEU A 172 -17.16 -8.46 -2.28
C LEU A 172 -18.14 -9.23 -3.17
N LEU A 173 -17.83 -10.49 -3.48
CA LEU A 173 -18.71 -11.35 -4.29
C LEU A 173 -19.90 -11.86 -3.50
N GLU A 174 -19.74 -12.04 -2.19
CA GLU A 174 -20.81 -12.48 -1.27
C GLU A 174 -21.83 -11.38 -0.97
N GLN A 175 -21.50 -10.13 -1.24
CA GLN A 175 -22.35 -8.95 -1.00
C GLN A 175 -23.19 -8.56 -2.23
N THR A 176 -23.05 -9.27 -3.35
CA THR A 176 -23.75 -8.99 -4.62
C THR A 176 -24.91 -9.96 -4.82
#